data_AF-A0A380FIR8-F1
#
_entry.id   AF-A0A380FIR8-F1
#
_cell.length_a   1.000
_cell.length_b   1.000
_cell.length_c   1.000
_cell.angle_alpha   90.00
_cell.angle_beta   90.00
_cell.angle_gamma   90.00
#
_symmetry.space_group_name_H-M   'P 1'
#
loop_
_entity.id
_entity.type
_entity.pdbx_description
1 polymer ?
#
loop_
_entity_poly.entity_id
_entity_poly.type
_entity_poly.pdbx_seq_one_letter_code
_entity_poly.pdbx_strand_id
1 'polypeptide(L)'
;MLTNAEVKKLLEEANNIRDKFLIQLLYETGLRIGEVLSLRIDDIKFDFRKGHQIVLKNRFNDNGTYLKTGERKIFISQSLIDLYDDYVYEIIDELSICSDYLFVKIKGRNVGEAMNYSDIYSLFKRLKHKTSINVHPHLFRHTHATVFL
;
A
#
# COMPACT_ATOMS: atom_id res chain seq x y z
N MET A 1 5.06 -14.02 12.02
CA MET A 1 5.73 -13.34 10.88
C MET A 1 5.36 -14.11 9.62
N LEU A 2 5.49 -13.49 8.45
CA LEU A 2 5.24 -14.16 7.17
C LEU A 2 6.57 -14.70 6.63
N THR A 3 6.52 -15.89 6.04
CA THR A 3 7.63 -16.44 5.25
C THR A 3 7.65 -15.83 3.84
N ASN A 4 8.79 -15.91 3.15
CA ASN A 4 8.88 -15.44 1.76
C ASN A 4 7.91 -16.19 0.82
N ALA A 5 7.68 -17.48 1.07
CA ALA A 5 6.71 -18.28 0.32
C ALA A 5 5.27 -17.79 0.54
N GLU A 6 4.90 -17.44 1.77
CA GLU A 6 3.59 -16.86 2.08
C GLU A 6 3.41 -15.47 1.44
N VAL A 7 4.43 -14.61 1.49
CA VAL A 7 4.39 -13.29 0.84
C VAL A 7 4.20 -13.44 -0.68
N LYS A 8 4.96 -14.33 -1.31
CA LYS A 8 4.81 -14.64 -2.73
C LYS A 8 3.39 -15.11 -3.06
N LYS A 9 2.85 -16.06 -2.30
CA LYS A 9 1.48 -16.56 -2.48
C LYS A 9 0.43 -15.45 -2.33
N LEU A 10 0.61 -14.54 -1.37
CA LEU A 10 -0.29 -13.40 -1.17
C LEU A 10 -0.28 -12.41 -2.35
N LEU A 11 0.90 -12.16 -2.94
CA LEU A 11 1.03 -11.32 -4.12
C LEU A 11 0.41 -11.95 -5.37
N GLU A 12 0.57 -13.27 -5.56
CA GLU A 12 -0.03 -14.03 -6.66
C GLU A 12 -1.57 -14.07 -6.57
N GLU A 13 -2.11 -14.09 -5.35
CA GLU A 13 -3.56 -14.17 -5.10
C GLU A 13 -4.26 -12.81 -4.97
N ALA A 14 -3.50 -11.71 -5.08
CA ALA A 14 -4.05 -10.36 -5.12
C ALA A 14 -4.99 -10.21 -6.34
N ASN A 15 -6.15 -9.57 -6.13
CA ASN A 15 -7.19 -9.54 -7.17
C ASN A 15 -6.92 -8.55 -8.31
N ASN A 16 -6.04 -7.58 -8.09
CA ASN A 16 -5.76 -6.46 -8.99
C ASN A 16 -4.43 -5.82 -8.58
N ILE A 17 -3.91 -4.96 -9.47
CA ILE A 17 -2.63 -4.29 -9.30
C ILE A 17 -2.58 -3.39 -8.05
N ARG A 18 -3.67 -2.70 -7.70
CA ARG A 18 -3.76 -1.89 -6.46
C ARG A 18 -3.55 -2.75 -5.21
N ASP A 19 -4.22 -3.89 -5.13
CA ASP A 19 -4.09 -4.83 -4.00
C ASP A 19 -2.66 -5.40 -3.94
N LYS A 20 -2.07 -5.74 -5.10
CA LYS A 20 -0.69 -6.25 -5.20
C LYS A 20 0.33 -5.20 -4.75
N PHE A 21 0.19 -3.96 -5.23
CA PHE A 21 1.01 -2.82 -4.83
C PHE A 21 0.91 -2.57 -3.32
N LEU A 22 -0.30 -2.58 -2.74
CA LEU A 22 -0.50 -2.41 -1.31
C LEU A 22 0.24 -3.47 -0.48
N ILE A 23 0.17 -4.74 -0.88
CA ILE A 23 0.84 -5.84 -0.20
C ILE A 23 2.36 -5.68 -0.27
N GLN A 24 2.90 -5.41 -1.46
CA GLN A 24 4.34 -5.21 -1.65
C GLN A 24 4.84 -4.01 -0.85
N LEU A 25 4.11 -2.89 -0.88
CA LEU A 25 4.41 -1.69 -0.11
C LEU A 25 4.49 -2.00 1.39
N LEU A 26 3.51 -2.70 1.95
CA LEU A 26 3.51 -3.08 3.37
C LEU A 26 4.68 -3.99 3.72
N TYR A 27 4.99 -4.97 2.86
CA TYR A 27 6.11 -5.88 3.07
C TYR A 27 7.46 -5.16 3.06
N GLU A 28 7.66 -4.29 2.08
CA GLU A 28 8.92 -3.59 1.87
C GLU A 28 9.17 -2.48 2.89
N THR A 29 8.12 -1.78 3.33
CA THR A 29 8.28 -0.57 4.17
C THR A 29 7.89 -0.76 5.63
N GLY A 30 7.16 -1.84 5.95
CA GLY A 30 6.62 -2.07 7.28
C GLY A 30 5.68 -0.97 7.79
N LEU A 31 5.13 -0.13 6.90
CA LEU A 31 4.26 0.99 7.26
C LEU A 31 3.03 0.53 8.05
N ARG A 32 2.56 1.38 8.95
CA ARG A 32 1.24 1.15 9.56
C ARG A 32 0.17 1.41 8.53
N ILE A 33 -0.94 0.68 8.63
CA ILE A 33 -2.01 0.82 7.66
C ILE A 33 -2.61 2.24 7.61
N GLY A 34 -2.67 2.93 8.76
CA GLY A 34 -3.09 4.33 8.79
C GLY A 34 -2.16 5.23 7.99
N GLU A 35 -0.85 4.97 8.00
CA GLU A 35 0.11 5.72 7.20
C GLU A 35 -0.06 5.44 5.71
N VAL A 36 -0.23 4.17 5.33
CA VAL A 36 -0.51 3.76 3.95
C VAL A 36 -1.78 4.43 3.41
N LEU A 37 -2.85 4.46 4.21
CA LEU A 37 -4.11 5.09 3.83
C LEU A 37 -4.06 6.63 3.84
N SER A 38 -3.03 7.25 4.44
CA SER A 38 -2.79 8.69 4.38
C SER A 38 -1.89 9.12 3.22
N LEU A 39 -1.30 8.17 2.47
CA LEU A 39 -0.41 8.50 1.36
C LEU A 39 -1.19 9.18 0.24
N ARG A 40 -0.55 10.19 -0.35
CA ARG A 40 -0.97 10.85 -1.59
C ARG A 40 -0.02 10.48 -2.73
N ILE A 41 -0.47 10.62 -3.98
CA ILE A 41 0.36 10.40 -5.17
C ILE A 41 1.66 11.20 -5.07
N ASP A 42 1.53 12.47 -4.68
CA ASP A 42 2.63 13.42 -4.48
C ASP A 42 3.60 13.08 -3.33
N ASP A 43 3.36 12.03 -2.56
CA ASP A 43 4.29 11.60 -1.52
C ASP A 43 5.33 10.61 -2.04
N ILE A 44 5.10 10.02 -3.21
CA ILE A 44 6.07 9.17 -3.92
C ILE A 44 7.06 10.10 -4.66
N LYS A 45 8.35 9.87 -4.45
CA LYS A 45 9.43 10.69 -5.01
C LYS A 45 10.41 9.81 -5.76
N PHE A 46 10.55 10.10 -7.06
CA PHE A 46 11.50 9.45 -7.93
C PHE A 46 12.81 10.22 -7.95
N ASP A 47 13.90 9.54 -7.61
CA ASP A 47 15.24 10.12 -7.72
C ASP A 47 16.27 9.01 -7.96
N PHE A 48 16.73 8.88 -9.21
CA PHE A 48 17.73 7.88 -9.59
C PHE A 48 19.12 8.11 -9.00
N ARG A 49 19.40 9.31 -8.45
CA ARG A 49 20.70 9.63 -7.84
C ARG A 49 20.66 9.49 -6.32
N LYS A 50 19.59 9.99 -5.69
CA LYS A 50 19.45 10.00 -4.23
C LYS A 50 18.67 8.81 -3.69
N GLY A 51 18.05 8.02 -4.55
CA GLY A 51 17.16 6.92 -4.20
C GLY A 51 15.70 7.35 -4.13
N HIS A 52 14.80 6.46 -4.58
CA HIS A 52 13.36 6.68 -4.53
C HIS A 52 12.86 6.70 -3.09
N GLN A 53 11.86 7.55 -2.80
CA GLN A 53 11.39 7.78 -1.44
C GLN A 53 9.87 7.89 -1.35
N ILE A 54 9.34 7.49 -0.20
CA ILE A 54 8.01 7.87 0.28
C ILE A 54 8.19 8.92 1.37
N VAL A 55 7.54 10.07 1.21
CA VAL A 55 7.57 11.17 2.17
C VAL A 55 6.28 11.17 2.99
N LEU A 56 6.34 10.66 4.21
CA LEU A 56 5.23 10.74 5.15
C LEU A 56 5.15 12.14 5.75
N LYS A 57 4.02 12.82 5.53
CA LYS A 57 3.72 14.15 6.06
C LYS A 57 2.44 14.14 6.88
N ASN A 58 2.43 14.89 7.97
CA ASN A 58 1.27 15.04 8.82
C ASN A 58 0.29 16.02 8.15
N ARG A 59 -0.93 15.55 7.90
CA ARG A 59 -1.99 16.34 7.26
C ARG A 59 -3.35 15.82 7.69
N PHE A 60 -4.38 16.65 7.54
CA PHE A 60 -5.75 16.20 7.71
C PHE A 60 -6.12 15.18 6.62
N ASN A 61 -6.78 14.09 7.02
CA ASN A 61 -7.26 13.08 6.09
C ASN A 61 -8.75 12.81 6.34
N ASP A 62 -9.56 13.05 5.31
CA ASP A 62 -11.01 12.87 5.28
C ASP A 62 -11.43 11.41 5.53
N ASN A 63 -10.53 10.45 5.30
CA ASN A 63 -10.74 9.04 5.61
C ASN A 63 -10.49 8.67 7.10
N GLY A 64 -10.24 9.67 7.95
CA GLY A 64 -10.04 9.50 9.40
C GLY A 64 -8.67 8.93 9.81
N THR A 65 -7.70 8.91 8.88
CA THR A 65 -6.35 8.40 9.15
C THR A 65 -5.41 9.50 9.62
N TYR A 66 -4.36 9.13 10.36
CA TYR A 66 -3.33 10.07 10.82
C TYR A 66 -2.00 9.37 11.08
N LEU A 67 -0.91 10.14 11.04
CA LEU A 67 0.44 9.63 11.24
C LEU A 67 0.78 9.53 12.72
N LYS A 68 0.53 8.37 13.34
CA LYS A 68 0.89 8.11 14.75
C LYS A 68 2.39 8.20 15.02
N THR A 69 3.24 7.92 14.04
CA THR A 69 4.71 7.91 14.17
C THR A 69 5.42 9.14 13.62
N GLY A 70 4.65 10.18 13.28
CA GLY A 70 5.21 11.43 12.77
C GLY A 70 5.75 11.33 11.34
N GLU A 71 6.31 12.45 10.88
CA GLU A 71 6.82 12.64 9.53
C GLU A 71 8.18 11.96 9.37
N ARG A 72 8.40 11.32 8.23
CA ARG A 72 9.70 10.72 7.86
C ARG A 72 9.77 10.40 6.38
N LYS A 73 10.98 10.14 5.90
CA LYS A 73 11.24 9.62 4.56
C LYS A 73 11.60 8.15 4.66
N ILE A 74 11.10 7.35 3.74
CA ILE A 74 11.40 5.93 3.63
C ILE A 74 11.93 5.68 2.23
N PHE A 75 13.11 5.10 2.12
CA PHE A 75 13.65 4.69 0.83
C PHE A 75 12.92 3.44 0.33
N ILE A 76 12.65 3.42 -0.97
CA ILE A 76 11.97 2.31 -1.64
C ILE A 76 12.75 1.85 -2.87
N SER A 77 12.54 0.60 -3.22
CA SER A 77 13.21 -0.08 -4.32
C SER A 77 12.69 0.37 -5.69
N GLN A 78 13.51 0.20 -6.73
CA GLN A 78 13.06 0.36 -8.12
C GLN A 78 11.89 -0.57 -8.44
N SER A 79 11.91 -1.82 -7.95
CA SER A 79 10.80 -2.77 -8.21
C SER A 79 9.47 -2.34 -7.62
N LEU A 80 9.46 -1.63 -6.49
CA LEU A 80 8.23 -1.07 -5.92
C LEU A 80 7.75 0.15 -6.72
N ILE A 81 8.68 0.90 -7.30
CA ILE A 81 8.39 2.02 -8.21
C ILE A 81 7.77 1.51 -9.52
N ASP A 82 8.33 0.47 -10.12
CA ASP A 82 7.78 -0.12 -11.35
C ASP A 82 6.34 -0.61 -11.11
N LEU A 83 6.09 -1.24 -9.95
CA LEU A 83 4.74 -1.69 -9.56
C LEU A 83 3.79 -0.52 -9.24
N TYR A 84 4.32 0.59 -8.74
CA TYR A 84 3.56 1.82 -8.56
C TYR A 84 3.15 2.42 -9.91
N ASP A 85 4.06 2.47 -10.88
CA ASP A 85 3.79 3.01 -12.21
C ASP A 85 2.70 2.18 -12.93
N ASP A 86 2.80 0.84 -12.88
CA ASP A 86 1.76 -0.07 -13.36
C ASP A 86 0.40 0.22 -12.71
N TYR A 87 0.40 0.43 -11.38
CA TYR A 87 -0.81 0.76 -10.63
C TYR A 87 -1.42 2.11 -11.06
N VAL A 88 -0.61 3.16 -11.17
CA VAL A 88 -1.09 4.49 -11.56
C VAL A 88 -1.69 4.43 -12.97
N TYR A 89 -0.98 3.78 -13.90
CA TYR A 89 -1.45 3.64 -15.26
C TYR A 89 -2.78 2.86 -15.35
N GLU A 90 -2.82 1.62 -14.85
CA GLU A 90 -3.98 0.73 -14.99
C GLU A 90 -5.22 1.18 -14.20
N ILE A 91 -5.04 1.95 -13.13
CA ILE A 91 -6.15 2.30 -12.22
C ILE A 91 -6.44 3.78 -12.23
N ILE A 92 -5.45 4.64 -12.06
CA ILE A 92 -5.70 6.08 -11.92
C ILE A 92 -6.00 6.67 -13.29
N ASP A 93 -5.16 6.39 -14.28
CA ASP A 93 -5.31 6.95 -15.63
C ASP A 93 -6.43 6.26 -16.41
N GLU A 94 -6.43 4.93 -16.51
CA GLU A 94 -7.45 4.19 -17.28
C GLU A 94 -8.88 4.38 -16.76
N LEU A 95 -9.07 4.49 -15.43
CA LEU A 95 -10.38 4.76 -14.85
C LEU A 95 -10.67 6.26 -14.69
N SER A 96 -9.76 7.13 -15.14
CA SER A 96 -9.86 8.60 -15.04
C SER A 96 -10.19 9.07 -13.62
N ILE A 97 -9.53 8.48 -12.62
CA ILE A 97 -9.76 8.80 -11.21
C ILE A 97 -9.08 10.12 -10.87
N CYS A 98 -9.88 11.10 -10.46
CA CYS A 98 -9.38 12.35 -9.89
C CYS A 98 -9.37 12.25 -8.36
N SER A 99 -8.22 11.85 -7.81
CA SER A 99 -8.02 11.74 -6.36
C SER A 99 -6.56 12.02 -6.04
N ASP A 100 -6.32 12.69 -4.92
CA ASP A 100 -4.97 12.93 -4.43
C ASP A 100 -4.44 11.76 -3.58
N TYR A 101 -5.33 10.97 -2.98
CA TYR A 101 -4.98 9.77 -2.25
C TYR A 101 -4.35 8.72 -3.17
N LEU A 102 -3.29 8.10 -2.66
CA LEU A 102 -2.60 7.03 -3.36
C LEU A 102 -3.46 5.77 -3.49
N PHE A 103 -4.22 5.41 -2.45
CA PHE A 103 -5.06 4.22 -2.46
C PHE A 103 -6.53 4.58 -2.52
N VAL A 104 -7.15 4.28 -3.66
CA VAL A 104 -8.55 4.62 -3.96
C VAL A 104 -9.43 3.38 -4.11
N LYS A 105 -10.73 3.56 -3.94
CA LYS A 105 -11.74 2.55 -4.28
C LYS A 105 -11.86 2.46 -5.80
N ILE A 106 -11.87 1.22 -6.32
CA ILE A 106 -11.83 0.96 -7.77
C ILE A 106 -13.11 0.31 -8.30
N LYS A 107 -14.12 0.07 -7.44
CA LYS A 107 -15.41 -0.52 -7.81
C LYS A 107 -16.55 0.07 -6.98
N GLY A 108 -17.76 0.01 -7.54
CA GLY A 108 -19.00 0.45 -6.87
C GLY A 108 -19.26 1.95 -7.02
N ARG A 109 -20.20 2.47 -6.23
CA ARG A 109 -20.63 3.88 -6.32
C ARG A 109 -19.61 4.91 -5.83
N ASN A 110 -18.57 4.46 -5.13
CA ASN A 110 -17.57 5.30 -4.46
C ASN A 110 -16.21 5.26 -5.17
N VAL A 111 -16.18 4.93 -6.47
CA VAL A 111 -14.92 4.88 -7.25
C VAL A 111 -14.19 6.21 -7.15
N GLY A 112 -12.87 6.16 -6.96
CA GLY A 112 -12.00 7.32 -6.82
C GLY A 112 -11.91 7.90 -5.41
N GLU A 113 -12.84 7.58 -4.51
CA GLU A 113 -12.71 7.96 -3.11
C GLU A 113 -11.55 7.21 -2.44
N ALA A 114 -10.95 7.84 -1.43
CA ALA A 114 -9.93 7.22 -0.58
C ALA A 114 -10.41 5.91 0.04
N MET A 115 -9.53 4.91 0.06
CA MET A 115 -9.76 3.69 0.85
C MET A 115 -9.77 4.01 2.35
N ASN A 116 -10.49 3.20 3.11
CA ASN A 116 -10.53 3.25 4.57
C ASN A 116 -10.17 1.87 5.19
N TYR A 117 -10.18 1.79 6.52
CA TYR A 117 -9.86 0.57 7.25
C TYR A 117 -10.76 -0.63 6.91
N SER A 118 -12.04 -0.40 6.59
CA SER A 118 -12.97 -1.46 6.20
C SER A 118 -12.59 -2.08 4.85
N ASP A 119 -12.14 -1.24 3.91
CA ASP A 119 -11.64 -1.71 2.60
C ASP A 119 -10.42 -2.63 2.78
N ILE A 120 -9.51 -2.25 3.70
CA ILE A 120 -8.35 -3.08 4.05
C ILE A 120 -8.76 -4.39 4.71
N TYR A 121 -9.66 -4.34 5.70
CA TYR A 121 -10.14 -5.55 6.36
C TYR A 121 -10.79 -6.52 5.35
N SER A 122 -11.55 -5.97 4.40
CA SER A 122 -12.17 -6.75 3.32
C SER A 122 -11.14 -7.38 2.39
N LEU A 123 -10.08 -6.66 2.03
CA LEU A 123 -8.95 -7.19 1.26
C LEU A 123 -8.29 -8.37 1.98
N PHE A 124 -7.89 -8.18 3.24
CA PHE A 124 -7.17 -9.20 3.99
C PHE A 124 -8.05 -10.42 4.34
N LYS A 125 -9.35 -10.21 4.60
CA LYS A 125 -10.32 -11.31 4.75
C LYS A 125 -10.38 -12.18 3.50
N ARG A 126 -10.40 -11.56 2.31
CA ARG A 126 -10.40 -12.27 1.03
C ARG A 126 -9.09 -13.01 0.79
N LEU A 127 -7.94 -12.39 1.04
CA LEU A 127 -6.63 -13.05 0.92
C LEU A 127 -6.53 -14.26 1.87
N LYS A 128 -6.98 -14.12 3.11
CA LYS A 128 -7.04 -15.23 4.07
C LYS A 128 -7.88 -16.38 3.55
N HIS A 129 -9.05 -16.10 2.97
CA HIS A 129 -9.90 -17.13 2.39
C HIS A 129 -9.23 -17.85 1.21
N LYS A 130 -8.61 -17.11 0.29
CA LYS A 130 -7.96 -17.67 -0.90
C LYS A 130 -6.71 -18.48 -0.57
N THR A 131 -5.91 -18.00 0.37
CA THR A 131 -4.57 -18.56 0.63
C THR A 131 -4.53 -19.52 1.81
N SER A 132 -5.55 -19.50 2.66
CA SER A 132 -5.58 -20.12 4.00
C SER A 132 -4.53 -19.56 4.98
N ILE A 133 -3.84 -18.46 4.61
CA ILE A 133 -2.87 -17.79 5.48
C ILE A 133 -3.62 -16.84 6.39
N ASN A 134 -3.38 -16.89 7.71
CA ASN A 134 -3.98 -15.97 8.67
C ASN A 134 -3.32 -14.57 8.62
N VAL A 135 -3.44 -13.91 7.49
CA VAL A 135 -2.77 -12.64 7.19
C VAL A 135 -3.54 -11.43 7.72
N HIS A 136 -2.81 -10.45 8.29
CA HIS A 136 -3.31 -9.12 8.64
C HIS A 136 -2.18 -8.07 8.52
N PRO A 137 -2.49 -6.77 8.35
CA PRO A 137 -1.47 -5.74 8.06
C PRO A 137 -0.29 -5.72 9.04
N HIS A 138 -0.55 -5.94 10.33
CA HIS A 138 0.50 -5.93 11.34
C HIS A 138 1.59 -7.01 11.15
N LEU A 139 1.28 -8.14 10.50
CA LEU A 139 2.28 -9.18 10.22
C LEU A 139 3.33 -8.70 9.22
N PHE A 140 2.96 -7.88 8.24
CA PHE A 140 3.92 -7.29 7.31
C PHE A 140 4.92 -6.40 8.03
N ARG A 141 4.45 -5.56 8.95
CA ARG A 141 5.32 -4.73 9.80
C ARG A 141 6.30 -5.56 10.65
N HIS A 142 5.83 -6.64 11.29
CA HIS A 142 6.71 -7.52 12.05
C HIS A 142 7.74 -8.23 11.16
N THR A 143 7.30 -8.68 9.98
CA THR A 143 8.18 -9.34 9.01
C THR A 143 9.25 -8.37 8.53
N HIS A 144 8.88 -7.14 8.17
CA HIS A 144 9.82 -6.11 7.77
C HIS A 144 10.89 -5.84 8.85
N ALA A 145 10.45 -5.65 10.10
CA ALA A 145 11.34 -5.40 11.23
C ALA A 145 12.27 -6.58 11.58
N THR A 146 12.04 -7.77 11.02
CA THR A 146 12.91 -8.94 11.26
C THR A 146 13.81 -9.25 10.06
N VAL A 147 13.35 -8.92 8.85
CA VAL A 147 14.08 -9.20 7.60
C VAL A 147 15.02 -8.06 7.23
N PHE A 148 14.68 -6.81 7.56
CA PHE A 148 15.37 -5.61 7.08
C PHE A 148 16.00 -4.74 8.19
N LEU A 149 15.82 -5.10 9.46
CA LEU A 149 16.47 -4.48 10.62
C LEU A 149 17.25 -5.53 11.40
#